data_AF-A0AAV3PAP4-F1
#
_entry.id   AF-A0AAV3PAP4-F1
#
_cell.length_a   1.000
_cell.length_b   1.000
_cell.length_c   1.000
_cell.angle_alpha   90.00
_cell.angle_beta   90.00
_cell.angle_gamma   90.00
#
_symmetry.space_group_name_H-M   'P 1'
#
loop_
_entity.id
_entity.type
_entity.pdbx_description
1 polymer ?
#
loop_
_entity_poly.entity_id
_entity_poly.type
_entity_poly.pdbx_seq_one_letter_code
_entity_poly.pdbx_strand_id
1 'polypeptide(L)'
;MLEGREVLRKGIRWRMGDGKGIDIWKDPWLVNSVMDNDDANLVLAIPLSRQQIRDRLVWNHTKSGNYLTSLGYLSVRNMKRIGELGGSCEGDTSMGMRSDKIWQSIWGLKVPPRVRNFLWKWLHNVLPTKVNLRPRGVKIEDCCPLCNSAPETAEHVFLYCPVTARFWYMTHW
;
A
#
# COMPACT_ATOMS: atom_id res chain seq x y z
N MET A 1 -2.68 -5.83 4.23
CA MET A 1 -3.55 -6.81 3.53
C MET A 1 -4.94 -6.26 3.15
N LEU A 2 -5.47 -5.22 3.82
CA LEU A 2 -6.82 -4.70 3.55
C LEU A 2 -6.98 -4.00 2.19
N GLU A 3 -5.94 -3.34 1.68
CA GLU A 3 -6.01 -2.58 0.42
C GLU A 3 -6.27 -3.46 -0.82
N GLY A 4 -5.79 -4.71 -0.82
CA GLY A 4 -5.99 -5.63 -1.93
C GLY A 4 -7.45 -6.06 -2.11
N ARG A 5 -8.20 -6.17 -1.01
CA ARG A 5 -9.64 -6.54 -1.05
C ARG A 5 -10.47 -5.46 -1.71
N GLU A 6 -10.16 -4.19 -1.42
CA GLU A 6 -10.90 -3.06 -1.97
C GLU A 6 -10.67 -2.92 -3.48
N VAL A 7 -9.44 -3.17 -3.92
CA VAL A 7 -9.09 -3.18 -5.35
C VAL A 7 -9.86 -4.26 -6.07
N LEU A 8 -9.87 -5.47 -5.54
CA LEU A 8 -10.67 -6.57 -6.10
C LEU A 8 -12.15 -6.20 -6.17
N ARG A 9 -12.73 -5.59 -5.13
CA ARG A 9 -14.12 -5.12 -5.14
C ARG A 9 -14.41 -4.12 -6.26
N LYS A 10 -13.50 -3.18 -6.53
CA LYS A 10 -13.75 -2.13 -7.53
C LYS A 10 -13.56 -2.58 -8.97
N GLY A 11 -12.62 -3.47 -9.26
CA GLY A 11 -12.31 -3.89 -10.63
C GLY A 11 -12.84 -5.28 -11.05
N ILE A 12 -13.40 -6.08 -10.13
CA ILE A 12 -14.09 -7.30 -10.53
C ILE A 12 -15.43 -6.95 -11.19
N ARG A 13 -15.71 -7.59 -12.31
CA ARG A 13 -16.99 -7.54 -13.01
C ARG A 13 -17.43 -8.96 -13.39
N TRP A 14 -18.73 -9.19 -13.42
CA TRP A 14 -19.29 -10.39 -14.01
C TRP A 14 -19.26 -10.28 -15.53
N ARG A 15 -18.78 -11.33 -16.19
CA ARG A 15 -19.02 -11.55 -17.62
C ARG A 15 -20.16 -12.54 -17.72
N MET A 16 -21.32 -12.05 -18.19
CA MET A 16 -22.48 -12.89 -18.44
C MET A 16 -22.25 -13.79 -19.65
N GLY A 17 -22.57 -15.06 -19.50
CA GLY A 17 -22.45 -16.10 -20.48
C GLY A 17 -23.77 -16.85 -20.62
N ASP A 18 -23.94 -17.95 -19.89
CA ASP A 18 -25.12 -18.82 -19.91
C ASP A 18 -26.18 -18.43 -18.87
N GLY A 19 -25.88 -17.47 -18.00
CA GLY A 19 -26.83 -16.91 -17.03
C GLY A 19 -27.20 -17.85 -15.89
N LYS A 20 -26.57 -19.03 -15.79
CA LYS A 20 -26.86 -20.03 -14.74
C LYS A 20 -26.14 -19.74 -13.43
N GLY A 21 -25.09 -18.93 -13.46
CA GLY A 21 -24.26 -18.59 -12.30
C GLY A 21 -24.61 -17.24 -11.65
N ILE A 22 -25.57 -16.50 -12.21
CA ILE A 22 -25.96 -15.17 -11.76
C ILE A 22 -27.42 -15.22 -11.31
N ASP A 23 -27.67 -14.91 -10.04
CA ASP A 23 -29.03 -14.71 -9.53
C ASP A 23 -29.32 -13.21 -9.55
N ILE A 24 -29.77 -12.72 -10.71
CA ILE A 24 -30.04 -11.30 -11.00
C ILE A 24 -30.91 -10.66 -9.90
N TRP A 25 -31.84 -11.44 -9.34
CA TRP A 25 -32.84 -10.97 -8.38
C TRP A 25 -32.37 -11.01 -6.92
N LYS A 26 -31.32 -11.78 -6.61
CA LYS A 26 -30.73 -11.85 -5.26
C LYS A 26 -29.41 -11.12 -5.14
N ASP A 27 -28.75 -10.81 -6.25
CA ASP A 27 -27.48 -10.13 -6.21
C ASP A 27 -27.65 -8.66 -5.75
N PRO A 28 -26.89 -8.20 -4.73
CA PRO A 28 -27.08 -6.90 -4.09
C PRO A 28 -27.00 -5.65 -5.00
N TRP A 29 -26.51 -5.79 -6.23
CA TRP A 29 -26.39 -4.68 -7.18
C TRP A 29 -27.72 -4.33 -7.89
N LEU A 30 -28.77 -5.15 -7.73
CA LEU A 30 -30.15 -4.87 -8.20
C LEU A 30 -31.16 -4.61 -7.06
N VAL A 31 -30.92 -5.17 -5.87
CA VAL A 31 -31.94 -5.29 -4.80
C VAL A 31 -32.41 -3.93 -4.24
N ASN A 32 -31.71 -2.83 -4.53
CA ASN A 32 -32.12 -1.48 -4.14
C ASN A 32 -32.81 -0.67 -5.26
N SER A 33 -32.91 -1.19 -6.48
CA SER A 33 -33.72 -0.57 -7.54
C SER A 33 -35.09 -1.24 -7.55
N VAL A 34 -36.12 -0.46 -7.23
CA VAL A 34 -37.51 -0.81 -7.54
C VAL A 34 -37.62 -0.84 -9.07
N MET A 35 -37.24 -1.96 -9.68
CA MET A 35 -37.40 -2.19 -11.11
C MET A 35 -38.86 -2.54 -11.35
N ASP A 36 -39.50 -1.85 -12.29
CA ASP A 36 -40.85 -2.19 -12.72
C ASP A 36 -40.85 -3.57 -13.42
N ASN A 37 -41.97 -4.29 -13.38
CA ASN A 37 -42.05 -5.63 -14.00
C ASN A 37 -41.78 -5.59 -15.51
N ASP A 38 -42.04 -4.45 -16.16
CA ASP A 38 -41.77 -4.25 -17.58
C ASP A 38 -40.27 -4.16 -17.86
N ASP A 39 -39.49 -3.49 -17.01
CA ASP A 39 -38.03 -3.43 -17.11
C ASP A 39 -37.39 -4.81 -16.87
N ALA A 40 -37.95 -5.57 -15.92
CA ALA A 40 -37.54 -6.95 -15.66
C ALA A 40 -37.70 -7.85 -16.90
N ASN A 41 -38.83 -7.71 -17.61
CA ASN A 41 -39.09 -8.44 -18.85
C ASN A 41 -38.12 -8.04 -19.98
N LEU A 42 -37.76 -6.75 -20.07
CA LEU A 42 -36.76 -6.28 -21.05
C LEU A 42 -35.37 -6.86 -20.79
N VAL A 43 -34.95 -6.96 -19.51
CA VAL A 43 -33.67 -7.59 -19.14
C VAL A 43 -33.65 -9.08 -19.47
N LEU A 44 -34.76 -9.79 -19.22
CA LEU A 44 -34.91 -11.21 -19.56
C LEU A 44 -34.93 -11.46 -21.08
N ALA A 45 -35.35 -10.47 -21.87
CA ALA A 45 -35.38 -10.55 -23.33
C ALA A 45 -34.00 -10.34 -24.00
N ILE A 46 -32.97 -9.94 -23.25
CA ILE A 46 -31.61 -9.78 -23.78
C ILE A 46 -31.08 -11.15 -24.22
N PRO A 47 -30.73 -11.34 -25.50
CA PRO A 47 -30.24 -12.63 -25.98
C PRO A 47 -28.93 -13.01 -25.28
N LEU A 48 -28.97 -14.10 -24.50
CA LEU A 48 -27.76 -14.70 -23.93
C LEU A 48 -26.85 -15.25 -25.04
N SER A 49 -25.57 -15.37 -24.73
CA SER A 49 -24.59 -15.84 -25.71
C SER A 49 -24.94 -17.27 -26.16
N ARG A 50 -25.09 -17.46 -27.48
CA ARG A 50 -25.34 -18.78 -28.10
C ARG A 50 -24.21 -19.79 -27.85
N GLN A 51 -23.04 -19.33 -27.41
CA GLN A 51 -21.83 -20.14 -27.27
C GLN A 51 -21.76 -20.94 -25.94
N GLN A 52 -22.80 -20.93 -25.09
CA GLN A 52 -22.83 -21.63 -23.78
C GLN A 52 -21.55 -21.44 -22.94
N ILE A 53 -20.99 -20.23 -22.97
CA ILE A 53 -19.85 -19.88 -22.13
C ILE A 53 -20.37 -19.71 -20.71
N ARG A 54 -19.77 -20.37 -19.70
CA ARG A 54 -20.20 -20.19 -18.30
C ARG A 54 -19.94 -18.77 -17.82
N ASP A 55 -20.82 -18.28 -16.95
CA ASP A 55 -20.60 -17.02 -16.23
C ASP A 55 -19.27 -17.05 -15.45
N ARG A 56 -18.52 -15.95 -15.51
CA ARG A 56 -17.21 -15.86 -14.83
C ARG A 56 -16.90 -14.44 -14.37
N LEU A 57 -16.25 -14.35 -13.21
CA LEU A 57 -15.62 -13.12 -12.72
C LEU A 57 -14.37 -12.77 -13.55
N VAL A 58 -14.34 -11.54 -14.06
CA VAL A 58 -13.24 -11.01 -14.86
C VAL A 58 -12.72 -9.71 -14.27
N TRP A 59 -11.41 -9.54 -14.36
CA TRP A 59 -10.73 -8.31 -13.96
C TRP A 59 -10.70 -7.32 -15.14
N ASN A 60 -11.44 -6.21 -15.01
CA ASN A 60 -11.65 -5.22 -16.08
C ASN A 60 -10.37 -4.51 -16.55
N HIS A 61 -9.33 -4.43 -15.72
CA HIS A 61 -8.07 -3.75 -16.08
C HIS A 61 -7.09 -4.65 -16.87
N THR A 62 -7.53 -5.82 -17.32
CA THR A 62 -6.74 -6.71 -18.18
C THR A 62 -7.55 -7.19 -19.37
N LYS A 63 -6.94 -7.21 -20.56
CA LYS A 63 -7.59 -7.74 -21.78
C LYS A 63 -7.93 -9.24 -21.66
N SER A 64 -7.15 -9.98 -20.88
CA SER A 64 -7.39 -11.41 -20.59
C SER A 64 -8.48 -11.65 -19.54
N GLY A 65 -8.86 -10.62 -18.76
CA GLY A 65 -9.78 -10.76 -17.64
C GLY A 65 -9.19 -11.49 -16.42
N ASN A 66 -7.88 -11.81 -16.43
CA ASN A 66 -7.18 -12.47 -15.33
C ASN A 66 -6.58 -11.45 -14.38
N TYR A 67 -6.77 -11.66 -13.07
CA TYR A 67 -6.09 -10.86 -12.07
C TYR A 67 -4.61 -11.27 -11.96
N LEU A 68 -3.70 -10.32 -12.14
CA LEU A 68 -2.27 -10.47 -11.86
C LEU A 68 -1.89 -9.54 -10.72
N THR A 69 -1.26 -10.07 -9.67
CA THR A 69 -0.91 -9.33 -8.45
C THR A 69 -0.05 -8.09 -8.74
N SER A 70 0.83 -8.17 -9.73
CA SER A 70 1.67 -7.04 -10.19
C SER A 70 0.85 -5.88 -10.78
N LEU A 71 -0.22 -6.18 -11.54
CA LEU A 71 -1.14 -5.18 -12.07
C LEU A 71 -2.10 -4.68 -11.00
N GLY A 72 -2.51 -5.54 -10.05
CA GLY A 72 -3.31 -5.15 -8.90
C GLY A 72 -2.65 -4.03 -8.09
N TYR A 73 -1.34 -4.13 -7.84
CA TYR A 73 -0.57 -3.06 -7.16
C TYR A 73 -0.56 -1.75 -7.97
N LEU A 74 -0.40 -1.83 -9.29
CA LEU A 74 -0.44 -0.66 -10.16
C LEU A 74 -1.84 0.00 -10.16
N SER A 75 -2.90 -0.81 -10.17
CA SER A 75 -4.29 -0.34 -10.05
C SER A 75 -4.54 0.38 -8.71
N VAL A 76 -4.02 -0.13 -7.59
CA VAL A 76 -4.09 0.57 -6.28
C VAL A 76 -3.44 1.94 -6.38
N ARG A 77 -2.24 2.00 -6.95
CA ARG A 77 -1.45 3.22 -7.06
C ARG A 77 -2.13 4.26 -7.97
N ASN A 78 -2.77 3.81 -9.05
CA ASN A 78 -3.53 4.67 -9.95
C ASN A 78 -4.86 5.12 -9.32
N MET A 79 -5.65 4.23 -8.70
CA MET A 79 -6.91 4.62 -8.03
C MET A 79 -6.70 5.57 -6.84
N LYS A 80 -5.58 5.46 -6.10
CA LYS A 80 -5.20 6.44 -5.08
C LYS A 80 -4.86 7.81 -5.69
N ARG A 81 -4.30 7.84 -6.90
CA ARG A 81 -4.00 9.09 -7.62
C ARG A 81 -5.24 9.77 -8.21
N ILE A 82 -6.23 8.99 -8.65
CA ILE A 82 -7.44 9.50 -9.30
C ILE A 82 -8.52 9.88 -8.27
N GLY A 83 -8.29 9.62 -6.97
CA GLY A 83 -9.21 10.00 -5.88
C GLY A 83 -10.45 9.11 -5.75
N GLU A 84 -10.55 8.00 -6.50
CA GLU A 84 -11.72 7.12 -6.52
C GLU A 84 -11.81 6.19 -5.30
N LEU A 85 -10.70 5.97 -4.58
CA LEU A 85 -10.73 5.39 -3.24
C LEU A 85 -10.90 6.54 -2.25
N GLY A 86 -12.15 6.87 -1.93
CA GLY A 86 -12.50 7.85 -0.89
C GLY A 86 -11.81 7.56 0.44
N GLY A 87 -10.60 8.09 0.56
CA GLY A 87 -9.89 8.34 1.79
C GLY A 87 -9.68 9.84 1.81
N SER A 88 -10.60 10.56 2.46
CA SER A 88 -10.32 11.90 2.93
C SER A 88 -9.23 11.80 4.00
N CYS A 89 -7.98 11.89 3.58
CA CYS A 89 -6.96 12.48 4.42
C CYS A 89 -6.55 13.77 3.72
N GLU A 90 -6.79 14.86 4.45
CA GLU A 90 -6.49 16.22 4.09
C GLU A 90 -5.04 16.35 3.60
N GLY A 91 -4.85 17.31 2.70
CA GLY A 91 -3.68 17.40 1.86
C GLY A 91 -2.36 17.55 2.63
N ASP A 92 -1.31 17.01 2.02
CA ASP A 92 0.05 17.47 2.25
C ASP A 92 0.83 17.44 0.92
N THR A 93 0.37 18.22 -0.05
CA THR A 93 1.11 18.49 -1.30
C THR A 93 2.41 19.29 -1.04
N SER A 94 2.64 19.75 0.19
CA SER A 94 3.89 20.39 0.60
C SER A 94 4.95 19.39 1.09
N MET A 95 4.54 18.27 1.72
CA MET A 95 5.47 17.30 2.33
C MET A 95 6.05 16.32 1.31
N GLY A 96 5.25 15.92 0.31
CA GLY A 96 5.70 15.08 -0.80
C GLY A 96 6.84 15.72 -1.60
N MET A 97 6.73 17.02 -1.92
CA MET A 97 7.77 17.75 -2.65
C MET A 97 9.08 17.92 -1.86
N ARG A 98 9.01 18.04 -0.53
CA ARG A 98 10.20 18.14 0.34
C ARG A 98 10.91 16.80 0.49
N SER A 99 10.14 15.71 0.59
CA SER A 99 10.67 14.35 0.66
C SER A 99 11.48 14.00 -0.59
N ASP A 100 10.96 14.33 -1.78
CA ASP A 100 11.64 14.04 -3.05
C ASP A 100 13.01 14.72 -3.17
N LYS A 101 13.14 15.97 -2.71
CA LYS A 101 14.43 16.69 -2.73
C LYS A 101 15.47 16.07 -1.81
N ILE A 102 15.07 15.63 -0.61
CA ILE A 102 15.98 14.97 0.35
C ILE A 102 16.49 13.65 -0.25
N TRP A 103 15.60 12.87 -0.87
CA TRP A 103 15.99 11.61 -1.50
C TRP A 103 16.90 11.81 -2.71
N GLN A 104 16.61 12.78 -3.57
CA GLN A 104 17.50 13.13 -4.68
C GLN A 104 18.92 13.45 -4.20
N SER A 105 19.04 14.24 -3.13
CA SER A 105 20.34 14.56 -2.52
C SER A 105 21.06 13.30 -1.99
N ILE A 106 20.37 12.45 -1.24
CA ILE A 106 20.96 11.23 -0.66
C ILE A 106 21.42 10.27 -1.76
N TRP A 107 20.59 10.03 -2.77
CA TRP A 107 20.92 9.12 -3.86
C TRP A 107 22.00 9.68 -4.79
N GLY A 108 22.16 11.01 -4.85
CA GLY A 108 23.22 11.71 -5.57
C GLY A 108 24.59 11.77 -4.88
N LEU A 109 24.70 11.37 -3.60
CA LEU A 109 25.98 11.35 -2.89
C LEU A 109 26.96 10.36 -3.54
N LYS A 110 28.22 10.80 -3.73
CA LYS A 110 29.33 9.97 -4.21
C LYS A 110 29.89 9.08 -3.09
N VAL A 111 29.04 8.23 -2.53
CA VAL A 111 29.36 7.31 -1.44
C VAL A 111 28.93 5.88 -1.76
N PRO A 112 29.54 4.86 -1.12
CA PRO A 112 29.13 3.48 -1.31
C PRO A 112 27.63 3.28 -1.10
N PRO A 113 26.96 2.38 -1.85
CA PRO A 113 25.52 2.14 -1.74
C PRO A 113 25.04 1.83 -0.31
N ARG A 114 25.91 1.21 0.50
CA ARG A 114 25.62 0.88 1.90
C ARG A 114 25.36 2.14 2.75
N VAL A 115 26.08 3.24 2.49
CA VAL A 115 25.90 4.51 3.21
C VAL A 115 24.57 5.16 2.84
N ARG A 116 24.22 5.17 1.54
CA ARG A 116 22.92 5.69 1.07
C ARG A 116 21.75 4.93 1.68
N ASN A 117 21.84 3.60 1.70
CA ASN A 117 20.84 2.75 2.35
C ASN A 117 20.76 2.99 3.86
N PHE A 118 21.91 3.18 4.52
CA PHE A 118 21.93 3.51 5.94
C PHE A 118 21.23 4.84 6.23
N LEU A 119 21.54 5.91 5.48
CA LEU A 119 20.87 7.21 5.61
C LEU A 119 19.36 7.12 5.38
N TRP A 120 18.95 6.37 4.36
CA TRP A 120 17.54 6.10 4.10
C TRP A 120 16.87 5.41 5.31
N LYS A 121 17.50 4.36 5.84
CA LYS A 121 16.96 3.64 7.03
C LYS A 121 16.91 4.52 8.28
N TRP A 122 17.91 5.38 8.46
CA TRP A 122 17.97 6.31 9.57
C TRP A 122 16.83 7.34 9.47
N LEU A 123 16.69 8.03 8.34
CA LEU A 123 15.66 9.06 8.15
C LEU A 123 14.23 8.52 8.22
N HIS A 124 14.02 7.26 7.85
CA HIS A 124 12.73 6.59 8.02
C HIS A 124 12.51 6.02 9.44
N ASN A 125 13.46 6.19 10.36
CA ASN A 125 13.46 5.60 11.70
C ASN A 125 13.16 4.08 11.68
N VAL A 126 13.76 3.36 10.73
CA VAL A 126 13.58 1.89 10.60
C VAL A 126 14.82 1.10 11.02
N LEU A 127 15.84 1.78 11.56
CA LEU A 127 16.99 1.10 12.14
C LEU A 127 16.54 0.21 13.32
N PRO A 128 17.18 -0.97 13.50
CA PRO A 128 16.78 -1.95 14.51
C PRO A 128 17.25 -1.55 15.91
N THR A 129 16.88 -0.34 16.35
CA THR A 129 17.18 0.15 17.70
C THR A 129 16.21 -0.48 18.71
N LYS A 130 16.60 -0.59 19.97
CA LYS A 130 15.73 -1.21 20.99
C LYS A 130 14.39 -0.49 21.15
N VAL A 131 14.39 0.85 21.02
CA VAL A 131 13.16 1.66 21.01
C VAL A 131 12.23 1.26 19.85
N ASN A 132 12.77 0.92 18.68
CA ASN A 132 11.99 0.48 17.52
C ASN A 132 11.58 -1.01 17.59
N LEU A 133 12.30 -1.84 18.35
CA LEU A 133 12.03 -3.27 18.51
C LEU A 133 10.99 -3.57 19.59
N ARG A 134 10.96 -2.80 20.69
CA ARG A 134 10.01 -2.93 21.80
C ARG A 134 8.53 -2.95 21.34
N PRO A 135 8.04 -1.99 20.52
CA PRO A 135 6.66 -2.03 20.03
C PRO A 135 6.37 -3.19 19.07
N ARG A 136 7.40 -3.88 18.56
CA ARG A 136 7.26 -5.07 17.70
C ARG A 136 7.20 -6.38 18.49
N GLY A 137 7.06 -6.31 19.82
CA GLY A 137 6.92 -7.48 20.69
C GLY A 137 8.24 -8.10 21.15
N VAL A 138 9.38 -7.45 20.88
CA VAL A 138 10.68 -7.90 21.40
C VAL A 138 10.79 -7.47 22.87
N LYS A 139 10.85 -8.43 23.78
CA LYS A 139 10.93 -8.20 25.23
C LYS A 139 12.36 -7.82 25.65
N ILE A 140 12.69 -6.55 25.48
CA ILE A 140 13.99 -5.97 25.84
C ILE A 140 13.79 -4.61 26.51
N GLU A 141 14.70 -4.26 27.42
CA GLU A 141 14.81 -2.89 27.93
C GLU A 141 15.37 -1.99 26.83
N ASP A 142 14.85 -0.76 26.73
CA ASP A 142 15.20 0.16 25.66
C ASP A 142 16.45 0.99 25.94
N CYS A 143 17.11 0.83 27.08
CA CYS A 143 18.34 1.56 27.41
C CYS A 143 19.47 1.31 26.39
N CYS A 144 20.19 2.38 26.06
CA CYS A 144 21.38 2.36 25.22
C CYS A 144 22.44 1.41 25.82
N PRO A 145 22.93 0.42 25.06
CA PRO A 145 23.91 -0.54 25.56
C PRO A 145 25.30 0.07 25.79
N LEU A 146 25.56 1.27 25.26
CA LEU A 146 26.85 1.94 25.38
C LEU A 146 26.94 2.77 26.66
N CYS A 147 25.94 3.60 26.96
CA CYS A 147 25.98 4.52 28.10
C CYS A 147 24.99 4.19 29.21
N ASN A 148 24.01 3.32 28.96
CA ASN A 148 22.97 2.89 29.89
C ASN A 148 22.18 4.04 30.58
N SER A 149 22.17 5.23 29.97
CA SER A 149 21.62 6.45 30.59
C SER A 149 20.43 7.06 29.83
N ALA A 150 20.17 6.61 28.60
CA ALA A 150 19.07 7.07 27.77
C ALA A 150 18.57 5.92 26.88
N PRO A 151 17.35 6.02 26.32
CA PRO A 151 16.85 5.04 25.36
C PRO A 151 17.74 4.95 24.10
N GLU A 152 17.89 3.75 23.57
CA GLU A 152 18.58 3.46 22.33
C GLU A 152 17.72 3.93 21.14
N THR A 153 17.87 5.20 20.77
CA THR A 153 17.42 5.73 19.48
C THR A 153 18.58 5.89 18.52
N ALA A 154 18.31 6.05 17.23
CA ALA A 154 19.36 6.27 16.24
C ALA A 154 20.10 7.58 16.52
N GLU A 155 19.37 8.65 16.83
CA GLU A 155 19.94 9.96 17.18
C GLU A 155 20.80 9.85 18.43
N HIS A 156 20.33 9.14 19.45
CA HIS A 156 21.14 8.92 20.65
C HIS A 156 22.42 8.16 20.32
N VAL A 157 22.33 6.99 19.69
CA VAL A 157 23.50 6.15 19.40
C VAL A 157 24.53 6.87 18.54
N PHE A 158 24.11 7.62 17.52
CA PHE A 158 25.03 8.25 16.57
C PHE A 158 25.47 9.66 16.96
N LEU A 159 24.64 10.45 17.67
CA LEU A 159 24.91 11.88 17.90
C LEU A 159 25.05 12.24 19.38
N TYR A 160 24.19 11.71 20.25
CA TYR A 160 24.10 12.19 21.64
C TYR A 160 24.72 11.26 22.69
N CYS A 161 25.05 10.02 22.32
CA CYS A 161 25.62 9.06 23.25
C CYS A 161 27.01 9.54 23.67
N PRO A 162 27.31 9.70 24.97
CA PRO A 162 28.59 10.20 25.44
C PRO A 162 29.76 9.28 25.05
N VAL A 163 29.49 7.98 24.84
CA VAL A 163 30.48 7.02 24.36
C VAL A 163 30.79 7.28 22.89
N THR A 164 29.78 7.37 22.02
CA THR A 164 29.97 7.64 20.59
C THR A 164 30.53 9.04 20.33
N ALA A 165 30.10 10.05 21.10
CA ALA A 165 30.63 11.41 21.04
C ALA A 165 32.16 11.44 21.18
N ARG A 166 32.72 10.66 22.11
CA ARG A 166 34.17 10.55 22.27
C ARG A 166 34.86 10.05 21.01
N PHE A 167 34.29 9.05 20.32
CA PHE A 167 34.86 8.57 19.05
C PHE A 167 34.90 9.69 18.01
N TRP A 168 33.81 10.46 17.83
CA TRP A 168 33.77 11.55 16.87
C TRP A 168 34.83 12.62 17.12
N TYR A 169 35.07 12.98 18.39
CA TYR A 169 36.09 13.96 18.78
C TYR A 169 37.52 13.42 18.76
N MET A 170 37.71 12.10 18.88
CA MET A 170 39.04 11.47 18.86
C MET A 170 39.55 11.16 17.46
N THR A 171 38.65 10.87 16.52
CA THR A 171 39.02 10.72 15.12
C THR A 171 39.23 12.10 14.51
N HIS A 172 40.46 12.44 14.14
CA HIS A 172 40.71 13.56 13.23
C HIS A 172 40.30 13.11 11.81
N TRP A 173 39.32 13.81 11.22
CA TRP A 173 38.79 13.55 9.88
C TRP A 173 39.48 14.44 8.86
#